data_AF-A0A7W5DYA2-F1
#
_entry.id   AF-A0A7W5DYA2-F1
#
_cell.length_a   1.000
_cell.length_b   1.000
_cell.length_c   1.000
_cell.angle_alpha   90.00
_cell.angle_beta   90.00
_cell.angle_gamma   90.00
#
_symmetry.space_group_name_H-M   'P 1'
#
loop_
_entity.id
_entity.type
_entity.pdbx_description
1 polymer ?
#
loop_
_entity_poly.entity_id
_entity_poly.type
_entity_poly.pdbx_seq_one_letter_code
_entity_poly.pdbx_strand_id
1 'polypeptide(L)'
;MKIIGSENWGAYSEWKNVLDRDFVSGMFAWTGFAYLGEAGPWPRKGLNLSFFDYAGFKTPRGHFFECLWKDEPKVYMVTTPSAESEYSFSQEDGWQFEMQIRDPPFWGALRKWEWYRVNEHWDYQTNQDIVVQVYTNCDETELFLNNKSLGKQALSDFPDDHVIKWLVPYTAGELSVKGYAENGVTREYTLATSGEFAEIELSSDKKNLKADGDDVAHVRVRLLDAFGRRINDPAIKVQFQVNGEAELLAVDNGWEMNVDPHYQSTVLTHNGQAMGLIRSGRECGRCEVIVSAAGIVSKPLSLEVR
;
A
#
# COMPACT_ATOMS: atom_id res chain seq x y z
N MET A 1 29.97 17.84 -16.05
CA MET A 1 28.64 18.46 -15.80
C MET A 1 27.76 17.39 -15.22
N LYS A 2 27.09 17.63 -14.09
CA LYS A 2 26.08 16.70 -13.54
C LYS A 2 24.69 17.27 -13.83
N ILE A 3 23.78 16.43 -14.30
CA ILE A 3 22.37 16.75 -14.57
C ILE A 3 21.52 16.03 -13.54
N ILE A 4 20.39 16.61 -13.16
CA ILE A 4 19.43 16.00 -12.25
C ILE A 4 18.03 16.03 -12.88
N GLY A 5 17.31 14.91 -12.81
CA GLY A 5 15.89 14.88 -13.15
C GLY A 5 15.10 15.58 -12.06
N SER A 6 14.68 16.83 -12.29
CA SER A 6 14.01 17.65 -11.27
C SER A 6 12.55 17.25 -11.03
N GLU A 7 11.95 16.50 -11.96
CA GLU A 7 10.63 15.90 -11.84
C GLU A 7 10.57 14.70 -12.78
N ASN A 8 10.08 13.58 -12.28
CA ASN A 8 10.10 12.28 -12.95
C ASN A 8 8.80 11.54 -12.67
N TRP A 9 8.37 10.72 -13.61
CA TRP A 9 7.17 9.89 -13.47
C TRP A 9 7.20 8.96 -12.27
N GLY A 10 8.39 8.55 -11.83
CA GLY A 10 8.64 7.55 -10.80
C GLY A 10 8.35 6.14 -11.30
N ALA A 11 9.04 5.75 -12.37
CA ALA A 11 9.08 4.40 -12.90
C ALA A 11 10.51 3.82 -12.84
N TYR A 12 10.63 2.48 -12.93
CA TYR A 12 11.94 1.82 -12.97
C TYR A 12 12.83 2.31 -14.09
N SER A 13 12.28 2.53 -15.29
CA SER A 13 13.03 3.00 -16.45
C SER A 13 13.74 4.33 -16.21
N GLU A 14 13.15 5.24 -15.43
CA GLU A 14 13.79 6.50 -15.04
C GLU A 14 14.89 6.28 -14.02
N TRP A 15 14.68 5.41 -13.03
CA TRP A 15 15.72 5.06 -12.07
C TRP A 15 16.90 4.34 -12.73
N LYS A 16 16.63 3.39 -13.63
CA LYS A 16 17.63 2.73 -14.47
C LYS A 16 18.44 3.75 -15.27
N ASN A 17 17.79 4.78 -15.81
CA ASN A 17 18.49 5.84 -16.53
C ASN A 17 19.45 6.64 -15.66
N VAL A 18 19.14 6.83 -14.37
CA VAL A 18 20.06 7.42 -13.38
C VAL A 18 21.23 6.48 -13.13
N LEU A 19 20.97 5.19 -12.88
CA LEU A 19 22.02 4.18 -12.59
C LEU A 19 23.01 4.00 -13.74
N ASP A 20 22.52 4.00 -14.98
CA ASP A 20 23.34 3.72 -16.17
C ASP A 20 24.21 4.91 -16.61
N ARG A 21 24.10 6.08 -15.96
CA ARG A 21 24.74 7.33 -16.43
C ARG A 21 25.38 8.12 -15.30
N ASP A 22 26.71 8.04 -15.19
CA ASP A 22 27.51 8.77 -14.20
C ASP A 22 27.30 10.31 -14.17
N PHE A 23 26.88 10.89 -15.30
CA PHE A 23 26.59 12.32 -15.39
C PHE A 23 25.17 12.71 -14.91
N VAL A 24 24.32 11.74 -14.58
CA VAL A 24 22.99 11.94 -13.98
C VAL A 24 23.09 11.70 -12.48
N SER A 25 22.92 12.73 -11.67
CA SER A 25 23.12 12.64 -10.21
C SER A 25 21.92 12.13 -9.44
N GLY A 26 20.74 12.03 -10.05
CA GLY A 26 19.51 11.62 -9.38
C GLY A 26 18.23 11.97 -10.14
N MET A 27 17.10 11.67 -9.49
CA MET A 27 15.75 11.94 -9.95
C MET A 27 14.86 12.42 -8.79
N PHE A 28 13.80 13.15 -9.09
CA PHE A 28 12.72 13.48 -8.15
C PHE A 28 11.42 12.88 -8.65
N ALA A 29 10.98 11.78 -8.04
CA ALA A 29 9.71 11.16 -8.40
C ALA A 29 8.53 12.05 -7.97
N TRP A 30 7.60 12.28 -8.90
CA TRP A 30 6.31 12.91 -8.62
C TRP A 30 5.31 11.81 -8.20
N THR A 31 4.92 11.68 -6.92
CA THR A 31 5.35 12.44 -5.73
C THR A 31 5.71 11.52 -4.56
N GLY A 32 6.34 12.07 -3.52
CA GLY A 32 6.55 11.36 -2.27
C GLY A 32 5.22 11.07 -1.55
N PHE A 33 4.43 12.10 -1.27
CA PHE A 33 3.12 12.00 -0.62
C PHE A 33 2.00 12.46 -1.56
N ALA A 34 0.83 11.83 -1.42
CA ALA A 34 -0.37 12.25 -2.13
C ALA A 34 -0.81 13.65 -1.69
N TYR A 35 -1.44 14.37 -2.62
CA TYR A 35 -1.89 15.75 -2.42
C TYR A 35 -3.24 15.98 -3.09
N LEU A 36 -4.03 16.89 -2.53
CA LEU A 36 -5.37 17.22 -3.05
C LEU A 36 -5.25 18.06 -4.33
N GLY A 37 -6.13 17.81 -5.29
CA GLY A 37 -6.17 18.50 -6.59
C GLY A 37 -5.67 17.64 -7.73
N GLU A 38 -5.61 18.22 -8.93
CA GLU A 38 -5.22 17.53 -10.19
C GLU A 38 -5.99 16.22 -10.46
N ALA A 39 -7.18 16.10 -9.85
CA ALA A 39 -7.89 14.85 -9.67
C ALA A 39 -8.68 14.38 -10.91
N GLY A 40 -8.83 15.26 -11.90
CA GLY A 40 -9.82 15.06 -12.96
C GLY A 40 -11.25 15.19 -12.42
N PRO A 41 -12.22 14.39 -12.92
CA PRO A 41 -13.63 14.52 -12.56
C PRO A 41 -13.92 14.07 -11.12
N TRP A 42 -14.87 14.77 -10.48
CA TRP A 42 -15.50 14.37 -9.23
C TRP A 42 -16.05 12.92 -9.30
N PRO A 43 -15.97 12.11 -8.22
CA PRO A 43 -15.59 12.44 -6.84
C PRO A 43 -14.11 12.27 -6.49
N ARG A 44 -13.23 12.15 -7.49
CA ARG A 44 -11.80 12.00 -7.23
C ARG A 44 -11.26 13.29 -6.59
N LYS A 45 -10.56 13.18 -5.45
CA LYS A 45 -9.91 14.32 -4.75
C LYS A 45 -8.45 14.53 -5.11
N GLY A 46 -7.82 13.53 -5.75
CA GLY A 46 -6.52 13.67 -6.38
C GLY A 46 -6.05 12.37 -7.03
N LEU A 47 -4.76 12.29 -7.36
CA LEU A 47 -4.21 11.18 -8.13
C LEU A 47 -3.63 10.07 -7.25
N ASN A 48 -3.50 8.85 -7.81
CA ASN A 48 -2.87 7.69 -7.17
C ASN A 48 -1.49 7.45 -7.82
N LEU A 49 -0.54 8.31 -7.48
CA LEU A 49 0.81 8.36 -8.08
C LEU A 49 1.95 8.39 -7.05
N SER A 50 1.62 8.41 -5.76
CA SER A 50 2.57 8.75 -4.71
C SER A 50 3.14 7.53 -3.99
N PHE A 51 4.27 7.69 -3.29
CA PHE A 51 4.84 6.63 -2.45
C PHE A 51 4.05 6.40 -1.15
N PHE A 52 3.43 7.47 -0.65
CA PHE A 52 2.52 7.46 0.48
C PHE A 52 1.19 8.09 0.08
N ASP A 53 0.09 7.50 0.51
CA ASP A 53 -1.26 7.99 0.23
C ASP A 53 -1.64 9.19 1.11
N TYR A 54 -2.92 9.62 1.04
CA TYR A 54 -3.41 10.82 1.75
C TYR A 54 -3.40 10.66 3.27
N ALA A 55 -3.44 9.42 3.78
CA ALA A 55 -3.35 9.09 5.20
C ALA A 55 -1.92 8.71 5.62
N GLY A 56 -0.96 8.75 4.69
CA GLY A 56 0.43 8.38 4.91
C GLY A 56 0.68 6.87 4.93
N PHE A 57 -0.26 6.05 4.45
CA PHE A 57 0.05 4.63 4.22
C PHE A 57 0.97 4.49 3.02
N LYS A 58 1.99 3.64 3.15
CA LYS A 58 2.92 3.36 2.06
C LYS A 58 2.16 2.59 0.98
N THR A 59 2.19 3.09 -0.25
CA THR A 59 1.52 2.49 -1.41
C THR A 59 2.36 1.34 -1.99
N PRO A 60 1.79 0.48 -2.85
CA PRO A 60 2.56 -0.49 -3.62
C PRO A 60 3.76 0.13 -4.35
N ARG A 61 3.60 1.33 -4.88
CA ARG A 61 4.68 2.08 -5.52
C ARG A 61 5.78 2.48 -4.54
N GLY A 62 5.41 2.96 -3.36
CA GLY A 62 6.37 3.25 -2.29
C GLY A 62 7.12 1.97 -1.86
N HIS A 63 6.44 0.83 -1.83
CA HIS A 63 7.08 -0.45 -1.58
C HIS A 63 8.08 -0.85 -2.66
N PHE A 64 7.75 -0.63 -3.94
CA PHE A 64 8.64 -0.85 -5.08
C PHE A 64 9.91 -0.01 -5.01
N PHE A 65 9.77 1.31 -4.82
CA PHE A 65 10.94 2.20 -4.69
C PHE A 65 11.77 1.94 -3.44
N GLU A 66 11.15 1.47 -2.35
CA GLU A 66 11.91 1.01 -1.19
C GLU A 66 12.78 -0.21 -1.51
N CYS A 67 12.35 -1.13 -2.38
CA CYS A 67 13.21 -2.21 -2.86
C CYS A 67 14.36 -1.65 -3.73
N LEU A 68 14.11 -0.64 -4.56
CA LEU A 68 15.15 -0.05 -5.42
C LEU A 68 16.20 0.76 -4.65
N TRP A 69 15.83 1.40 -3.55
CA TRP A 69 16.65 2.44 -2.89
C TRP A 69 17.21 2.05 -1.53
N LYS A 70 16.80 0.89 -0.97
CA LYS A 70 17.35 0.39 0.28
C LYS A 70 18.14 -0.89 0.06
N ASP A 71 19.22 -1.01 0.82
CA ASP A 71 20.10 -2.18 0.79
C ASP A 71 19.52 -3.34 1.62
N GLU A 72 18.62 -3.09 2.58
CA GLU A 72 18.05 -4.16 3.38
C GLU A 72 17.19 -5.10 2.51
N PRO A 73 17.44 -6.43 2.53
CA PRO A 73 16.62 -7.38 1.78
C PRO A 73 15.15 -7.21 2.11
N LYS A 74 14.32 -7.16 1.06
CA LYS A 74 12.88 -6.96 1.13
C LYS A 74 12.20 -7.67 -0.04
N VAL A 75 11.05 -8.27 0.26
CA VAL A 75 10.09 -8.76 -0.74
C VAL A 75 8.71 -8.20 -0.41
N TYR A 76 7.94 -7.85 -1.43
CA TYR A 76 6.56 -7.37 -1.32
C TYR A 76 5.77 -7.84 -2.53
N MET A 77 4.51 -8.20 -2.34
CA MET A 77 3.69 -8.83 -3.37
C MET A 77 2.36 -8.12 -3.52
N VAL A 78 1.94 -7.98 -4.76
CA VAL A 78 0.62 -7.48 -5.14
C VAL A 78 0.01 -8.34 -6.24
N THR A 79 -1.29 -8.19 -6.44
CA THR A 79 -2.10 -9.09 -7.25
C THR A 79 -3.09 -8.31 -8.10
N THR A 80 -3.28 -8.74 -9.35
CA THR A 80 -4.26 -8.13 -10.26
C THR A 80 -4.93 -9.23 -11.07
N PRO A 81 -6.27 -9.27 -11.20
CA PRO A 81 -6.92 -10.12 -12.17
C PRO A 81 -6.29 -9.97 -13.56
N SER A 82 -5.98 -11.07 -14.25
CA SER A 82 -5.29 -11.00 -15.54
C SER A 82 -6.04 -10.17 -16.59
N ALA A 83 -7.37 -10.10 -16.50
CA ALA A 83 -8.21 -9.28 -17.38
C ALA A 83 -8.11 -7.76 -17.12
N GLU A 84 -7.59 -7.35 -15.96
CA GLU A 84 -7.43 -5.94 -15.56
C GLU A 84 -5.96 -5.50 -15.54
N SER A 85 -5.04 -6.46 -15.64
CA SER A 85 -3.60 -6.25 -15.62
C SER A 85 -3.12 -5.63 -16.94
N GLU A 86 -2.10 -4.80 -16.85
CA GLU A 86 -1.33 -4.34 -18.02
C GLU A 86 -0.30 -5.38 -18.48
N TYR A 87 -0.05 -6.39 -17.65
CA TYR A 87 0.75 -7.54 -18.00
C TYR A 87 -0.13 -8.71 -18.41
N SER A 88 0.19 -9.33 -19.53
CA SER A 88 -0.39 -10.59 -20.01
C SER A 88 0.72 -11.61 -20.26
N PHE A 89 0.38 -12.89 -20.21
CA PHE A 89 1.34 -13.98 -20.43
C PHE A 89 0.79 -14.99 -21.44
N SER A 90 1.62 -15.37 -22.42
CA SER A 90 1.38 -16.51 -23.30
C SER A 90 2.61 -17.42 -23.30
N GLN A 91 2.43 -18.71 -23.61
CA GLN A 91 3.58 -19.63 -23.73
C GLN A 91 4.46 -19.31 -24.96
N GLU A 92 3.90 -18.65 -25.98
CA GLU A 92 4.59 -18.31 -27.22
C GLU A 92 5.43 -17.02 -27.07
N ASP A 93 4.84 -15.99 -26.47
CA ASP A 93 5.42 -14.64 -26.42
C ASP A 93 5.98 -14.27 -25.04
N GLY A 94 5.75 -15.11 -24.03
CA GLY A 94 6.10 -14.80 -22.64
C GLY A 94 5.27 -13.65 -22.07
N TRP A 95 5.89 -12.86 -21.18
CA TRP A 95 5.26 -11.68 -20.59
C TRP A 95 5.24 -10.52 -21.58
N GLN A 96 4.06 -9.93 -21.77
CA GLN A 96 3.85 -8.73 -22.57
C GLN A 96 3.30 -7.62 -21.67
N PHE A 97 3.65 -6.37 -22.00
CA PHE A 97 3.15 -5.19 -21.29
C PHE A 97 2.42 -4.26 -22.25
N GLU A 98 1.17 -3.96 -21.94
CA GLU A 98 0.35 -2.99 -22.65
C GLU A 98 -0.14 -1.93 -21.67
N MET A 99 0.44 -0.72 -21.76
CA MET A 99 0.04 0.39 -20.90
C MET A 99 -1.41 0.79 -21.17
N GLN A 100 -2.22 0.82 -20.12
CA GLN A 100 -3.60 1.29 -20.21
C GLN A 100 -3.64 2.79 -20.54
N ILE A 101 -4.45 3.14 -21.54
CA ILE A 101 -4.75 4.53 -21.89
C ILE A 101 -6.10 4.89 -21.24
N ARG A 102 -6.18 6.09 -20.66
CA ARG A 102 -7.43 6.59 -20.09
C ARG A 102 -8.28 7.27 -21.18
N ASP A 103 -9.58 7.04 -21.16
CA ASP A 103 -10.52 7.78 -22.01
C ASP A 103 -10.79 9.19 -21.46
N PRO A 104 -11.22 10.15 -22.31
CA PRO A 104 -11.73 11.44 -21.86
C PRO A 104 -12.80 11.28 -20.77
N PRO A 105 -12.84 12.16 -19.74
CA PRO A 105 -12.14 13.45 -19.63
C PRO A 105 -10.73 13.36 -19.06
N PHE A 106 -10.20 12.17 -18.82
CA PHE A 106 -8.84 12.01 -18.32
C PHE A 106 -7.82 12.26 -19.42
N TRP A 107 -6.62 12.66 -19.02
CA TRP A 107 -5.50 12.68 -19.94
C TRP A 107 -5.10 11.25 -20.30
N GLY A 108 -5.07 10.92 -21.59
CA GLY A 108 -4.86 9.53 -22.03
C GLY A 108 -3.57 8.90 -21.52
N ALA A 109 -2.48 9.66 -21.41
CA ALA A 109 -1.20 9.18 -20.92
C ALA A 109 -1.04 9.27 -19.39
N LEU A 110 -2.10 9.60 -18.62
CA LEU A 110 -2.05 9.75 -17.16
C LEU A 110 -1.43 8.54 -16.45
N ARG A 111 -1.59 7.34 -17.03
CA ARG A 111 -0.99 6.11 -16.53
C ARG A 111 0.52 6.18 -16.36
N LYS A 112 1.26 7.00 -17.12
CA LYS A 112 2.70 7.18 -16.91
C LYS A 112 3.03 7.69 -15.50
N TRP A 113 2.14 8.50 -14.92
CA TRP A 113 2.27 9.05 -13.57
C TRP A 113 1.63 8.14 -12.52
N GLU A 114 0.52 7.48 -12.83
CA GLU A 114 -0.13 6.55 -11.90
C GLU A 114 0.68 5.26 -11.72
N TRP A 115 0.39 4.50 -10.67
CA TRP A 115 0.93 3.15 -10.54
C TRP A 115 0.07 2.11 -11.26
N TYR A 116 0.53 0.86 -11.32
CA TYR A 116 -0.29 -0.27 -11.76
C TYR A 116 -1.59 -0.35 -10.95
N ARG A 117 -2.68 -0.79 -11.57
CA ARG A 117 -3.93 -1.11 -10.88
C ARG A 117 -3.76 -2.45 -10.17
N VAL A 118 -3.22 -2.40 -8.96
CA VAL A 118 -2.85 -3.57 -8.18
C VAL A 118 -3.60 -3.62 -6.86
N ASN A 119 -3.76 -4.83 -6.37
CA ASN A 119 -4.40 -5.11 -5.11
C ASN A 119 -3.40 -5.70 -4.11
N GLU A 120 -3.67 -5.51 -2.83
CA GLU A 120 -2.88 -6.04 -1.72
C GLU A 120 -3.67 -7.11 -0.94
N HIS A 121 -4.40 -7.97 -1.66
CA HIS A 121 -5.25 -9.02 -1.08
C HIS A 121 -5.27 -10.29 -1.96
N TRP A 122 -5.80 -11.39 -1.42
CA TRP A 122 -5.94 -12.68 -2.10
C TRP A 122 -7.38 -13.19 -1.98
N ASP A 123 -8.30 -12.42 -2.56
CA ASP A 123 -9.75 -12.64 -2.46
C ASP A 123 -10.37 -12.44 -3.84
N TYR A 124 -10.45 -13.52 -4.61
CA TYR A 124 -10.90 -13.51 -6.00
C TYR A 124 -11.91 -14.62 -6.27
N GLN A 125 -12.41 -14.70 -7.50
CA GLN A 125 -13.25 -15.81 -7.92
C GLN A 125 -12.40 -17.07 -8.15
N THR A 126 -12.88 -18.23 -7.71
CA THR A 126 -12.20 -19.52 -7.92
C THR A 126 -11.83 -19.71 -9.39
N ASN A 127 -10.58 -20.11 -9.66
CA ASN A 127 -9.98 -20.29 -10.98
C ASN A 127 -9.86 -19.02 -11.84
N GLN A 128 -10.08 -17.83 -11.27
CA GLN A 128 -9.74 -16.59 -11.95
C GLN A 128 -8.21 -16.48 -12.07
N ASP A 129 -7.70 -16.26 -13.28
CA ASP A 129 -6.27 -16.06 -13.47
C ASP A 129 -5.83 -14.71 -12.90
N ILE A 130 -4.84 -14.75 -12.00
CA ILE A 130 -4.29 -13.58 -11.31
C ILE A 130 -2.83 -13.40 -11.71
N VAL A 131 -2.48 -12.19 -12.14
CA VAL A 131 -1.10 -11.76 -12.29
C VAL A 131 -0.57 -11.39 -10.91
N VAL A 132 0.35 -12.20 -10.39
CA VAL A 132 1.08 -11.95 -9.16
C VAL A 132 2.34 -11.18 -9.51
N GLN A 133 2.52 -10.01 -8.92
CA GLN A 133 3.69 -9.15 -9.11
C GLN A 133 4.46 -9.04 -7.81
N VAL A 134 5.77 -9.26 -7.88
CA VAL A 134 6.68 -9.22 -6.73
C VAL A 134 7.72 -8.13 -6.93
N TYR A 135 7.79 -7.24 -5.95
CA TYR A 135 8.80 -6.19 -5.84
C TYR A 135 9.85 -6.62 -4.83
N THR A 136 11.12 -6.65 -5.23
CA THR A 136 12.19 -7.20 -4.41
C THR A 136 13.54 -6.61 -4.78
N ASN A 137 14.47 -6.58 -3.82
CA ASN A 137 15.90 -6.40 -4.06
C ASN A 137 16.70 -7.69 -3.78
N CYS A 138 16.03 -8.78 -3.44
CA CYS A 138 16.61 -10.12 -3.44
C CYS A 138 16.83 -10.62 -4.87
N ASP A 139 17.89 -11.38 -5.09
CA ASP A 139 18.29 -11.92 -6.40
C ASP A 139 17.30 -12.93 -6.96
N GLU A 140 16.73 -13.75 -6.09
CA GLU A 140 15.75 -14.77 -6.45
C GLU A 140 14.53 -14.71 -5.55
N THR A 141 13.39 -15.11 -6.09
CA THR A 141 12.16 -15.30 -5.33
C THR A 141 11.48 -16.61 -5.70
N GLU A 142 10.82 -17.23 -4.73
CA GLU A 142 10.03 -18.45 -4.94
C GLU A 142 8.62 -18.22 -4.41
N LEU A 143 7.63 -18.48 -5.25
CA LEU A 143 6.22 -18.30 -4.93
C LEU A 143 5.61 -19.63 -4.49
N PHE A 144 4.76 -19.60 -3.48
CA PHE A 144 4.05 -20.75 -2.95
C PHE A 144 2.55 -20.45 -2.88
N LEU A 145 1.74 -21.41 -3.30
CA LEU A 145 0.30 -21.40 -3.08
C LEU A 145 -0.06 -22.62 -2.23
N ASN A 146 -0.62 -22.39 -1.05
CA ASN A 146 -0.98 -23.45 -0.09
C ASN A 146 0.19 -24.43 0.17
N ASN A 147 1.37 -23.88 0.46
CA ASN A 147 2.64 -24.60 0.67
C ASN A 147 3.19 -25.36 -0.55
N LYS A 148 2.56 -25.26 -1.72
CA LYS A 148 3.08 -25.84 -2.97
C LYS A 148 3.86 -24.78 -3.73
N SER A 149 5.14 -25.05 -3.98
CA SER A 149 5.98 -24.18 -4.82
C SER A 149 5.41 -24.07 -6.24
N LEU A 150 5.33 -22.84 -6.73
CA LEU A 150 4.99 -22.46 -8.10
C LEU A 150 6.26 -22.13 -8.91
N GLY A 151 7.44 -22.44 -8.36
CA GLY A 151 8.72 -22.24 -9.00
C GLY A 151 9.45 -20.99 -8.52
N LYS A 152 10.77 -21.04 -8.70
CA LYS A 152 11.70 -19.96 -8.41
C LYS A 152 11.95 -19.14 -9.68
N GLN A 153 12.06 -17.83 -9.54
CA GLN A 153 12.40 -16.89 -10.60
C GLN A 153 13.48 -15.92 -10.13
N ALA A 154 14.41 -15.56 -11.01
CA ALA A 154 15.45 -14.59 -10.71
C ALA A 154 15.01 -13.18 -11.12
N LEU A 155 15.40 -12.18 -10.33
CA LEU A 155 15.13 -10.77 -10.64
C LEU A 155 15.81 -10.34 -11.95
N SER A 156 16.95 -10.95 -12.27
CA SER A 156 17.69 -10.74 -13.52
C SER A 156 16.90 -11.12 -14.78
N ASP A 157 15.88 -11.97 -14.65
CA ASP A 157 15.02 -12.38 -15.77
C ASP A 157 14.01 -11.27 -16.16
N PHE A 158 13.92 -10.20 -15.36
CA PHE A 158 12.99 -9.08 -15.53
C PHE A 158 13.72 -7.72 -15.64
N PRO A 159 14.66 -7.55 -16.59
CA PRO A 159 15.53 -6.38 -16.66
C PRO A 159 14.83 -5.09 -17.10
N ASP A 160 13.63 -5.19 -17.69
CA ASP A 160 12.93 -4.05 -18.29
C ASP A 160 12.08 -3.26 -17.28
N ASP A 161 11.49 -3.94 -16.29
CA ASP A 161 10.57 -3.35 -15.32
C ASP A 161 10.93 -3.63 -13.85
N HIS A 162 11.83 -4.59 -13.59
CA HIS A 162 12.25 -4.97 -12.23
C HIS A 162 11.10 -5.54 -11.37
N VAL A 163 10.11 -6.17 -12.00
CA VAL A 163 8.97 -6.81 -11.35
C VAL A 163 8.97 -8.29 -11.70
N ILE A 164 9.10 -9.17 -10.71
CA ILE A 164 9.01 -10.62 -10.92
C ILE A 164 7.53 -11.02 -10.99
N LYS A 165 7.16 -11.96 -11.88
CA LYS A 165 5.74 -12.21 -12.20
C LYS A 165 5.39 -13.69 -12.32
N TRP A 166 4.23 -14.04 -11.79
CA TRP A 166 3.57 -15.34 -12.02
C TRP A 166 2.14 -15.12 -12.50
N LEU A 167 1.67 -16.04 -13.36
CA LEU A 167 0.25 -16.19 -13.64
C LEU A 167 -0.29 -17.35 -12.79
N VAL A 168 -1.20 -17.06 -11.87
CA VAL A 168 -1.67 -18.02 -10.88
C VAL A 168 -3.20 -18.09 -10.89
N PRO A 169 -3.81 -19.25 -11.18
CA PRO A 169 -5.25 -19.42 -11.03
C PRO A 169 -5.60 -19.35 -9.55
N TYR A 170 -6.52 -18.45 -9.19
CA TYR A 170 -6.89 -18.24 -7.81
C TYR A 170 -7.47 -19.51 -7.19
N THR A 171 -6.90 -19.87 -6.05
CA THR A 171 -7.45 -20.86 -5.11
C THR A 171 -7.39 -20.23 -3.72
N ALA A 172 -8.50 -20.32 -2.99
CA ALA A 172 -8.57 -19.81 -1.63
C ALA A 172 -7.47 -20.45 -0.75
N GLY A 173 -6.92 -19.63 0.16
CA GLY A 173 -5.87 -20.06 1.06
C GLY A 173 -4.75 -19.03 1.15
N GLU A 174 -3.50 -19.49 1.18
CA GLU A 174 -2.33 -18.64 1.40
C GLU A 174 -1.43 -18.61 0.17
N LEU A 175 -1.09 -17.40 -0.27
CA LEU A 175 -0.08 -17.11 -1.27
C LEU A 175 1.11 -16.47 -0.55
N SER A 176 2.27 -17.12 -0.56
CA SER A 176 3.48 -16.59 0.06
C SER A 176 4.62 -16.53 -0.94
N VAL A 177 5.46 -15.51 -0.81
CA VAL A 177 6.69 -15.37 -1.59
C VAL A 177 7.89 -15.29 -0.65
N LYS A 178 8.91 -16.08 -0.97
CA LYS A 178 10.20 -16.04 -0.28
C LYS A 178 11.26 -15.43 -1.18
N GLY A 179 11.87 -14.33 -0.74
CA GLY A 179 13.03 -13.73 -1.39
C GLY A 179 14.33 -14.25 -0.79
N TYR A 180 15.32 -14.48 -1.64
CA TYR A 180 16.66 -14.97 -1.32
C TYR A 180 17.70 -13.94 -1.77
N ALA A 181 18.33 -13.24 -0.82
CA ALA A 181 19.40 -12.30 -1.12
C ALA A 181 20.78 -12.98 -1.16
N GLU A 182 21.72 -12.41 -1.91
CA GLU A 182 23.09 -12.91 -2.10
C GLU A 182 23.82 -13.17 -0.78
N ASN A 183 23.59 -12.33 0.23
CA ASN A 183 24.17 -12.47 1.57
C ASN A 183 23.55 -13.61 2.42
N GLY A 184 22.66 -14.41 1.84
CA GLY A 184 21.97 -15.53 2.48
C GLY A 184 20.75 -15.15 3.31
N VAL A 185 20.43 -13.85 3.42
CA VAL A 185 19.24 -13.39 4.13
C VAL A 185 17.99 -13.74 3.32
N THR A 186 17.00 -14.32 4.00
CA THR A 186 15.68 -14.56 3.41
C THR A 186 14.64 -13.58 3.94
N ARG A 187 13.67 -13.26 3.09
CA ARG A 187 12.49 -12.48 3.43
C ARG A 187 11.26 -13.19 2.94
N GLU A 188 10.15 -12.96 3.63
CA GLU A 188 8.87 -13.55 3.29
C GLU A 188 7.79 -12.47 3.30
N TYR A 189 6.85 -12.60 2.37
CA TYR A 189 5.64 -11.79 2.34
C TYR A 189 4.46 -12.69 1.95
N THR A 190 3.34 -12.50 2.62
CA THR A 190 2.18 -13.39 2.51
C THR A 190 0.91 -12.58 2.31
N LEU A 191 0.09 -13.04 1.37
CA LEU A 191 -1.31 -12.69 1.22
C LEU A 191 -2.16 -13.93 1.48
N ALA A 192 -3.32 -13.77 2.09
CA ALA A 192 -4.20 -14.88 2.36
C ALA A 192 -5.65 -14.46 2.16
N THR A 193 -6.48 -15.42 1.73
CA THR A 193 -7.92 -15.24 1.64
C THR A 193 -8.47 -14.91 3.03
N SER A 194 -9.13 -13.77 3.10
CA SER A 194 -9.73 -13.24 4.32
C SER A 194 -11.03 -13.98 4.65
N GLY A 195 -11.25 -14.22 5.94
CA GLY A 195 -12.51 -14.70 6.48
C GLY A 195 -13.49 -13.56 6.76
N GLU A 196 -14.48 -13.84 7.60
CA GLU A 196 -15.41 -12.82 8.08
C GLU A 196 -14.74 -11.81 9.02
N PHE A 197 -15.17 -10.55 8.97
CA PHE A 197 -14.71 -9.48 9.85
C PHE A 197 -14.97 -9.84 11.33
N ALA A 198 -13.90 -9.84 12.13
CA ALA A 198 -13.96 -10.31 13.52
C ALA A 198 -13.24 -9.40 14.52
N GLU A 199 -12.21 -8.65 14.11
CA GLU A 199 -11.39 -7.84 15.02
C GLU A 199 -11.02 -6.48 14.41
N ILE A 200 -11.01 -5.45 15.26
CA ILE A 200 -10.45 -4.13 14.96
C ILE A 200 -9.15 -3.98 15.73
N GLU A 201 -8.04 -3.90 15.00
CA GLU A 201 -6.73 -3.65 15.60
C GLU A 201 -6.37 -2.16 15.51
N LEU A 202 -5.92 -1.61 16.64
CA LEU A 202 -5.41 -0.25 16.75
C LEU A 202 -3.90 -0.26 17.02
N SER A 203 -3.18 0.61 16.33
CA SER A 203 -1.76 0.88 16.58
C SER A 203 -1.47 2.37 16.49
N SER A 204 -0.45 2.85 17.18
CA SER A 204 0.00 4.24 17.08
C SER A 204 1.50 4.35 16.88
N ASP A 205 1.89 5.40 16.16
CA ASP A 205 3.27 5.84 15.99
C ASP A 205 3.90 6.39 17.28
N LYS A 206 3.06 6.79 18.25
CA LYS A 206 3.49 7.31 19.55
C LYS A 206 2.78 6.59 20.69
N LYS A 207 3.46 6.52 21.83
CA LYS A 207 2.86 6.11 23.12
C LYS A 207 2.67 7.28 24.07
N ASN A 208 3.49 8.32 23.92
CA ASN A 208 3.41 9.54 24.72
C ASN A 208 3.28 10.74 23.79
N LEU A 209 2.48 11.71 24.19
CA LEU A 209 2.33 13.02 23.57
C LEU A 209 2.75 14.08 24.57
N LYS A 210 3.29 15.19 24.07
CA LYS A 210 3.52 16.39 24.89
C LYS A 210 2.20 17.05 25.24
N ALA A 211 2.03 17.51 26.47
CA ALA A 211 0.87 18.29 26.91
C ALA A 211 0.92 19.76 26.41
N ASP A 212 1.16 19.98 25.12
CA ASP A 212 1.32 21.32 24.53
C ASP A 212 0.11 21.82 23.72
N GLY A 213 -0.86 20.93 23.45
CA GLY A 213 -2.04 21.22 22.64
C GLY A 213 -1.82 21.06 21.13
N ASP A 214 -0.62 20.65 20.70
CA ASP A 214 -0.19 20.62 19.30
C ASP A 214 0.42 19.27 18.90
N ASP A 215 0.96 18.48 19.85
CA ASP A 215 1.54 17.17 19.54
C ASP A 215 0.46 16.17 19.09
N VAL A 216 0.75 15.42 18.01
CA VAL A 216 -0.19 14.51 17.35
C VAL A 216 0.34 13.09 17.31
N ALA A 217 -0.51 12.12 17.65
CA ALA A 217 -0.33 10.70 17.40
C ALA A 217 -1.21 10.26 16.23
N HIS A 218 -0.66 9.44 15.34
CA HIS A 218 -1.41 8.79 14.27
C HIS A 218 -1.85 7.43 14.76
N VAL A 219 -3.16 7.21 14.88
CA VAL A 219 -3.77 5.94 15.26
C VAL A 219 -4.29 5.23 14.02
N ARG A 220 -3.60 4.17 13.62
CA ARG A 220 -3.97 3.31 12.50
C ARG A 220 -4.99 2.27 12.95
N VAL A 221 -6.03 2.13 12.15
CA VAL A 221 -7.06 1.09 12.25
C VAL A 221 -6.80 0.02 11.19
N ARG A 222 -6.86 -1.25 11.58
CA ARG A 222 -6.91 -2.39 10.66
C ARG A 222 -8.11 -3.27 10.99
N LEU A 223 -8.89 -3.62 9.97
CA LEU A 223 -9.98 -4.58 10.08
C LEU A 223 -9.44 -5.98 9.78
N LEU A 224 -9.64 -6.91 10.69
CA LEU A 224 -9.07 -8.25 10.63
C LEU A 224 -10.15 -9.33 10.75
N ASP A 225 -9.89 -10.48 10.13
CA ASP A 225 -10.63 -11.71 10.41
C ASP A 225 -10.15 -12.38 11.71
N ALA A 226 -10.78 -13.50 12.08
CA ALA A 226 -10.45 -14.25 13.29
C ALA A 226 -9.03 -14.87 13.29
N PHE A 227 -8.34 -14.87 12.15
CA PHE A 227 -6.96 -15.35 11.99
C PHE A 227 -5.96 -14.21 11.84
N GLY A 228 -6.38 -12.95 12.03
CA GLY A 228 -5.53 -11.77 11.94
C GLY A 228 -5.22 -11.32 10.50
N ARG A 229 -5.98 -11.79 9.51
CA ARG A 229 -5.82 -11.40 8.09
C ARG A 229 -6.63 -10.15 7.81
N ARG A 230 -6.07 -9.24 7.02
CA ARG A 230 -6.73 -7.96 6.69
C ARG A 230 -7.98 -8.21 5.86
N ILE A 231 -9.10 -7.64 6.29
CA ILE A 231 -10.36 -7.62 5.56
C ILE A 231 -10.26 -6.60 4.42
N ASN A 232 -10.65 -6.98 3.21
CA ASN A 232 -10.66 -6.07 2.05
C ASN A 232 -12.08 -5.60 1.66
N ASP A 233 -13.06 -5.71 2.56
CA ASP A 233 -14.43 -5.23 2.34
C ASP A 233 -14.44 -3.69 2.21
N PRO A 234 -14.89 -3.16 1.06
CA PRO A 234 -14.89 -1.71 0.81
C PRO A 234 -15.99 -0.94 1.55
N ALA A 235 -16.89 -1.60 2.29
CA ALA A 235 -18.11 -0.98 2.81
C ALA A 235 -18.15 -0.79 4.34
N ILE A 236 -17.07 -1.04 5.07
CA ILE A 236 -17.07 -0.98 6.54
C ILE A 236 -16.73 0.44 7.04
N LYS A 237 -17.70 1.09 7.69
CA LYS A 237 -17.53 2.38 8.37
C LYS A 237 -17.08 2.18 9.82
N VAL A 238 -16.03 2.87 10.22
CA VAL A 238 -15.51 2.88 11.59
C VAL A 238 -15.91 4.16 12.31
N GLN A 239 -16.10 4.05 13.63
CA GLN A 239 -16.41 5.15 14.55
C GLN A 239 -15.35 5.21 15.64
N PHE A 240 -14.65 6.35 15.73
CA PHE A 240 -13.68 6.64 16.76
C PHE A 240 -14.34 7.24 17.99
N GLN A 241 -13.83 6.87 19.16
CA GLN A 241 -14.11 7.50 20.44
C GLN A 241 -12.78 7.75 21.14
N VAL A 242 -12.57 8.99 21.57
CA VAL A 242 -11.35 9.42 22.28
C VAL A 242 -11.79 9.99 23.61
N ASN A 243 -11.28 9.45 24.70
CA ASN A 243 -11.60 9.89 26.06
C ASN A 243 -10.31 10.30 26.79
N GLY A 244 -10.36 11.37 27.58
CA GLY A 244 -9.23 11.84 28.40
C GLY A 244 -8.51 13.05 27.79
N GLU A 245 -7.22 13.20 28.07
CA GLU A 245 -6.46 14.44 27.81
C GLU A 245 -5.99 14.64 26.37
N ALA A 246 -6.76 14.13 25.40
CA ALA A 246 -6.52 14.32 23.98
C ALA A 246 -7.85 14.27 23.22
N GLU A 247 -7.84 14.72 21.97
CA GLU A 247 -9.01 14.74 21.11
C GLU A 247 -8.73 14.14 19.73
N LEU A 248 -9.78 13.69 19.06
CA LEU A 248 -9.72 13.33 17.66
C LEU A 248 -9.71 14.61 16.81
N LEU A 249 -8.59 14.90 16.18
CA LEU A 249 -8.43 16.05 15.29
C LEU A 249 -9.07 15.77 13.92
N ALA A 250 -8.79 14.61 13.33
CA ALA A 250 -9.25 14.26 11.99
C ALA A 250 -9.22 12.76 11.73
N VAL A 251 -9.95 12.34 10.69
CA VAL A 251 -9.92 10.98 10.14
C VAL A 251 -9.67 11.01 8.63
N ASP A 252 -8.99 9.99 8.12
CA ASP A 252 -8.86 9.69 6.68
C ASP A 252 -8.69 8.18 6.48
N ASN A 253 -8.90 7.70 5.27
CA ASN A 253 -8.63 6.31 4.87
C ASN A 253 -7.57 6.20 3.76
N GLY A 254 -7.03 7.34 3.30
CA GLY A 254 -5.96 7.39 2.32
C GLY A 254 -6.42 7.26 0.87
N TRP A 255 -7.71 6.99 0.63
CA TRP A 255 -8.23 6.75 -0.71
C TRP A 255 -8.44 8.05 -1.49
N GLU A 256 -8.03 8.09 -2.75
CA GLU A 256 -8.21 9.24 -3.63
C GLU A 256 -9.67 9.50 -4.01
N MET A 257 -10.58 8.58 -3.70
CA MET A 257 -12.03 8.73 -3.89
C MET A 257 -12.76 9.02 -2.57
N ASN A 258 -12.04 9.12 -1.45
CA ASN A 258 -12.66 9.47 -0.17
C ASN A 258 -13.06 10.95 -0.16
N VAL A 259 -14.35 11.21 -0.17
CA VAL A 259 -14.93 12.56 -0.07
C VAL A 259 -15.61 12.81 1.27
N ASP A 260 -15.48 11.88 2.21
CA ASP A 260 -15.99 12.05 3.57
C ASP A 260 -15.25 13.22 4.26
N PRO A 261 -15.95 14.02 5.08
CA PRO A 261 -15.31 15.06 5.88
C PRO A 261 -14.17 14.51 6.76
N HIS A 262 -13.09 15.28 6.93
CA HIS A 262 -12.01 14.89 7.82
C HIS A 262 -12.30 15.16 9.29
N TYR A 263 -13.02 16.25 9.60
CA TYR A 263 -13.31 16.71 10.95
C TYR A 263 -14.58 16.06 11.51
N GLN A 264 -14.55 14.74 11.65
CA GLN A 264 -15.64 13.95 12.20
C GLN A 264 -15.07 12.71 12.89
N SER A 265 -15.94 11.97 13.57
CA SER A 265 -15.56 10.77 14.29
C SER A 265 -15.74 9.47 13.51
N THR A 266 -16.19 9.53 12.25
CA THR A 266 -16.40 8.35 11.41
C THR A 266 -15.70 8.46 10.08
N VAL A 267 -15.26 7.33 9.54
CA VAL A 267 -14.76 7.25 8.16
C VAL A 267 -15.02 5.87 7.59
N LEU A 268 -15.31 5.78 6.29
CA LEU A 268 -15.30 4.50 5.58
C LEU A 268 -13.86 3.97 5.51
N THR A 269 -13.64 2.68 5.74
CA THR A 269 -12.32 2.09 5.52
C THR A 269 -12.03 1.91 4.04
N HIS A 270 -10.74 1.94 3.67
CA HIS A 270 -10.27 1.58 2.34
C HIS A 270 -9.20 0.51 2.48
N ASN A 271 -9.35 -0.60 1.75
CA ASN A 271 -8.53 -1.81 1.91
C ASN A 271 -8.42 -2.27 3.38
N GLY A 272 -9.53 -2.19 4.14
CA GLY A 272 -9.57 -2.56 5.56
C GLY A 272 -8.83 -1.62 6.51
N GLN A 273 -8.50 -0.39 6.07
CA GLN A 273 -7.71 0.55 6.85
C GLN A 273 -8.36 1.92 6.98
N ALA A 274 -8.05 2.58 8.08
CA ALA A 274 -8.35 3.99 8.35
C ALA A 274 -7.29 4.57 9.30
N MET A 275 -7.27 5.90 9.41
CA MET A 275 -6.38 6.67 10.27
C MET A 275 -7.18 7.67 11.09
N GLY A 276 -6.87 7.77 12.39
CA GLY A 276 -7.29 8.86 13.26
C GLY A 276 -6.09 9.67 13.72
N LEU A 277 -6.16 11.00 13.64
CA LEU A 277 -5.15 11.91 14.16
C LEU A 277 -5.57 12.35 15.55
N ILE A 278 -4.81 11.99 16.57
CA ILE A 278 -5.10 12.26 17.98
C ILE A 278 -4.20 13.39 18.45
N ARG A 279 -4.77 14.55 18.73
CA ARG A 279 -4.05 15.73 19.20
C ARG A 279 -4.10 15.82 20.71
N SER A 280 -2.94 16.08 21.33
CA SER A 280 -2.83 16.30 22.77
C SER A 280 -3.67 17.49 23.25
N GLY A 281 -4.14 17.40 24.49
CA GLY A 281 -4.56 18.56 25.26
C GLY A 281 -3.36 19.32 25.85
N ARG A 282 -3.65 20.29 26.72
CA ARG A 282 -2.64 21.07 27.46
C ARG A 282 -2.41 20.58 28.90
N GLU A 283 -3.16 19.57 29.32
CA GLU A 283 -3.06 18.97 30.65
C GLU A 283 -2.43 17.58 30.53
N CYS A 284 -1.59 17.22 31.49
CA CYS A 284 -1.03 15.88 31.55
C CYS A 284 -2.12 14.89 32.00
N GLY A 285 -2.17 13.72 31.37
CA GLY A 285 -3.09 12.67 31.75
C GLY A 285 -3.15 11.54 30.74
N ARG A 286 -4.08 10.62 30.94
CA ARG A 286 -4.26 9.47 30.05
C ARG A 286 -5.30 9.77 28.99
N CYS A 287 -5.06 9.28 27.78
CA CYS A 287 -6.02 9.23 26.68
C CYS A 287 -6.29 7.77 26.31
N GLU A 288 -7.55 7.42 26.11
CA GLU A 288 -7.97 6.13 25.56
C GLU A 288 -8.69 6.32 24.23
N VAL A 289 -8.22 5.62 23.20
CA VAL A 289 -8.83 5.58 21.87
C VAL A 289 -9.51 4.22 21.68
N ILE A 290 -10.78 4.24 21.33
CA ILE A 290 -11.60 3.07 21.03
C ILE A 290 -12.20 3.26 19.64
N VAL A 291 -12.26 2.19 18.85
CA VAL A 291 -12.91 2.20 17.55
C VAL A 291 -13.96 1.10 17.49
N SER A 292 -15.13 1.41 16.92
CA SER A 292 -16.19 0.42 16.69
C SER A 292 -16.64 0.41 15.23
N ALA A 293 -17.06 -0.77 14.76
CA ALA A 293 -17.62 -0.97 13.42
C ALA A 293 -18.46 -2.25 13.41
N ALA A 294 -19.63 -2.22 12.77
CA ALA A 294 -20.51 -3.39 12.59
C ALA A 294 -20.75 -4.22 13.88
N GLY A 295 -20.86 -3.57 15.04
CA GLY A 295 -21.07 -4.24 16.33
C GLY A 295 -19.81 -4.79 17.01
N ILE A 296 -18.64 -4.72 16.36
CA ILE A 296 -17.33 -5.05 16.93
C ILE A 296 -16.73 -3.77 17.55
N VAL A 297 -16.12 -3.92 18.72
CA VAL A 297 -15.42 -2.86 19.44
C VAL A 297 -13.97 -3.27 19.63
N SER A 298 -13.03 -2.39 19.30
CA SER A 298 -11.60 -2.64 19.47
C SER A 298 -11.21 -2.76 20.94
N LYS A 299 -10.06 -3.39 21.20
CA LYS A 299 -9.36 -3.16 22.47
C LYS A 299 -8.99 -1.67 22.59
N PRO A 300 -9.11 -1.04 23.76
CA PRO A 300 -8.70 0.35 23.94
C PRO A 300 -7.20 0.52 23.70
N LEU A 301 -6.82 1.53 22.92
CA LEU A 301 -5.43 1.95 22.76
C LEU A 301 -5.15 3.11 23.73
N SER A 302 -4.18 2.94 24.61
CA SER A 302 -3.79 3.97 25.59
C SER A 302 -2.63 4.83 25.10
N LEU A 303 -2.79 6.14 25.23
CA LEU A 303 -1.76 7.16 25.02
C LEU A 303 -1.59 7.97 26.31
N GLU A 304 -0.39 8.47 26.53
CA GLU A 304 -0.04 9.26 27.72
C GLU A 304 0.30 10.69 27.29
N VAL A 305 -0.42 11.68 27.83
CA VAL A 305 -0.15 13.09 27.60
C VAL A 305 0.66 13.61 28.78
N ARG A 306 1.87 14.11 28.53
CA ARG A 306 2.87 14.41 29.57
C ARG A 306 3.61 15.72 29.31
#